data_AF-A0A2D2DDX8-F1
#
_entry.id   AF-A0A2D2DDX8-F1
#
_cell.length_a   1.000
_cell.length_b   1.000
_cell.length_c   1.000
_cell.angle_alpha   90.00
_cell.angle_beta   90.00
_cell.angle_gamma   90.00
#
_symmetry.space_group_name_H-M   'P 1'
#
loop_
_entity.id
_entity.type
_entity.pdbx_description
1 polymer ?
#
loop_
_entity_poly.entity_id
_entity_poly.type
_entity_poly.pdbx_seq_one_letter_code
_entity_poly.pdbx_strand_id
1 'polypeptide(L)'
;MKQFIARSACLFAFSASALACSYHNASPAEVDKLSISKTSFSVSDGPGMVTSLATLKNASADSVRDVMLEVKYFDASHVLIDTVTQSVDELVVPASGEVAFRISDLASRPKEAYASQEIRIVSAEAIKLHRKPSPSVMSQVLDILYSWGPMLLLIGVYIYFIKRANGKDSPQNRMMVLLESQSAHLDAQLRLLERLAVAAEAQASRSGPHAPG
;
A
#
# COMPACT_ATOMS: atom_id res chain seq x y z
N MET A 1 18.28 6.00 41.66
CA MET A 1 18.66 6.20 40.24
C MET A 1 17.78 5.32 39.36
N LYS A 2 16.61 5.82 38.94
CA LYS A 2 15.58 5.07 38.20
C LYS A 2 14.99 5.98 37.10
N GLN A 3 15.76 6.40 36.11
CA GLN A 3 15.24 7.21 34.99
C GLN A 3 16.12 7.08 33.74
N PHE A 4 16.20 5.91 33.09
CA PHE A 4 16.86 5.82 31.76
C PHE A 4 16.32 4.70 30.85
N ILE A 5 15.02 4.34 30.92
CA ILE A 5 14.44 3.27 30.05
C ILE A 5 13.20 3.76 29.26
N ALA A 6 12.96 5.06 29.10
CA ALA A 6 11.70 5.56 28.53
C ALA A 6 11.84 6.43 27.27
N ARG A 7 12.82 6.18 26.39
CA ARG A 7 13.00 7.02 25.18
C ARG A 7 13.22 6.33 23.82
N SER A 8 13.14 5.01 23.71
CA SER A 8 13.43 4.31 22.43
C SER A 8 12.25 3.52 21.84
N ALA A 9 11.01 4.00 21.99
CA ALA A 9 9.83 3.33 21.43
C ALA A 9 8.97 4.17 20.47
N CYS A 10 9.33 5.43 20.17
CA CYS A 10 8.46 6.34 19.38
C CYS A 10 9.00 6.72 17.99
N LEU A 11 9.82 5.89 17.34
CA LEU A 11 10.38 6.21 16.01
C LEU A 11 9.98 5.27 14.86
N PHE A 12 8.94 4.43 15.03
CA PHE A 12 8.41 3.57 13.95
C PHE A 12 6.98 3.90 13.54
N ALA A 13 6.64 5.19 13.47
CA ALA A 13 5.31 5.65 13.03
C ALA A 13 5.39 6.68 11.89
N PHE A 14 6.35 6.52 10.96
CA PHE A 14 6.38 7.34 9.76
C PHE A 14 6.51 6.49 8.49
N SER A 15 5.56 6.74 7.59
CA SER A 15 5.63 6.54 6.15
C SER A 15 5.28 5.15 5.60
N ALA A 16 3.98 4.88 5.46
CA ALA A 16 3.45 3.94 4.45
C ALA A 16 2.16 4.45 3.78
N SER A 17 1.99 5.78 3.66
CA SER A 17 0.79 6.40 3.07
C SER A 17 1.12 7.19 1.81
N ALA A 18 2.05 6.70 0.99
CA ALA A 18 2.46 7.40 -0.23
C ALA A 18 2.63 6.48 -1.44
N LEU A 19 1.73 5.53 -1.68
CA LEU A 19 1.59 4.87 -3.00
C LEU A 19 0.15 4.37 -3.20
N ALA A 20 -0.81 5.29 -3.23
CA ALA A 20 -2.13 5.00 -3.78
C ALA A 20 -2.64 6.14 -4.68
N CYS A 21 -1.73 6.88 -5.33
CA CYS A 21 -2.09 7.60 -6.54
C CYS A 21 -2.04 6.59 -7.69
N SER A 22 -3.18 5.93 -7.91
CA SER A 22 -3.48 5.20 -9.13
C SER A 22 -3.31 6.17 -10.30
N TYR A 23 -2.17 6.11 -10.99
CA TYR A 23 -1.98 6.76 -12.28
C TYR A 23 -3.00 6.14 -13.24
N HIS A 24 -4.11 6.85 -13.45
CA HIS A 24 -5.07 6.52 -14.49
C HIS A 24 -4.43 6.95 -15.81
N ASN A 25 -3.56 6.09 -16.37
CA ASN A 25 -2.95 6.31 -17.67
C ASN A 25 -4.06 6.21 -18.73
N ALA A 26 -4.71 7.33 -19.03
CA ALA A 26 -5.61 7.47 -20.16
C ALA A 26 -4.81 7.14 -21.43
N SER A 27 -5.14 6.02 -22.05
CA SER A 27 -4.57 5.63 -23.34
C SER A 27 -5.59 6.01 -24.41
N PRO A 28 -5.19 6.61 -25.54
CA PRO A 28 -6.10 6.78 -26.66
C PRO A 28 -6.66 5.42 -27.07
N ALA A 29 -7.97 5.36 -27.31
CA ALA A 29 -8.62 4.16 -27.84
C ALA A 29 -8.35 4.04 -29.34
N GLU A 30 -8.34 2.80 -29.84
CA GLU A 30 -8.27 2.53 -31.28
C GLU A 30 -9.64 2.80 -31.92
N VAL A 31 -9.78 3.98 -32.54
CA VAL A 31 -11.05 4.42 -33.16
C VAL A 31 -11.51 3.45 -34.26
N ASP A 32 -10.59 2.79 -34.96
CA ASP A 32 -10.90 1.79 -36.00
C ASP A 32 -11.65 0.56 -35.47
N LYS A 33 -11.59 0.29 -34.15
CA LYS A 33 -12.34 -0.78 -33.48
C LYS A 33 -13.72 -0.33 -33.01
N LEU A 34 -14.08 0.93 -33.21
CA LEU A 34 -15.37 1.49 -32.87
C LEU A 34 -16.21 1.67 -34.12
N SER A 35 -17.49 1.31 -34.06
CA SER A 35 -18.41 1.52 -35.17
C SER A 35 -19.76 2.05 -34.71
N ILE A 36 -20.36 2.89 -35.54
CA ILE A 36 -21.70 3.43 -35.33
C ILE A 36 -22.70 2.61 -36.13
N SER A 37 -23.83 2.29 -35.51
CA SER A 37 -24.92 1.55 -36.13
C SER A 37 -26.28 2.07 -35.65
N LYS A 38 -27.37 1.65 -36.30
CA LYS A 38 -28.75 1.98 -35.92
C LYS A 38 -28.96 3.49 -35.73
N THR A 39 -28.55 4.28 -36.73
CA THR A 39 -28.64 5.74 -36.69
C THR A 39 -30.06 6.20 -37.03
N SER A 40 -30.57 7.17 -36.27
CA SER A 40 -31.80 7.90 -36.58
C SER A 40 -31.69 9.33 -36.05
N PHE A 41 -32.48 10.24 -36.60
CA PHE A 41 -32.60 11.59 -36.06
C PHE A 41 -34.03 12.10 -36.15
N SER A 42 -34.32 13.09 -35.32
CA SER A 42 -35.56 13.83 -35.34
C SER A 42 -35.28 15.31 -35.07
N VAL A 43 -36.09 16.17 -35.67
CA VAL A 43 -36.09 17.61 -35.39
C VAL A 43 -37.42 17.94 -34.74
N SER A 44 -37.38 18.60 -33.57
CA SER A 44 -38.58 19.02 -32.86
C SER A 44 -39.25 20.20 -33.55
N ASP A 45 -40.59 20.23 -33.56
CA ASP A 45 -41.37 21.37 -34.05
C ASP A 45 -41.39 22.55 -33.06
N GLY A 46 -40.88 22.34 -31.82
CA GLY A 46 -40.90 23.30 -30.71
C GLY A 46 -39.62 24.16 -30.62
N PRO A 47 -38.92 24.24 -29.47
CA PRO A 47 -37.59 24.86 -29.45
C PRO A 47 -36.73 24.01 -30.39
N GLY A 48 -36.43 24.54 -31.57
CA GLY A 48 -35.87 23.78 -32.69
C GLY A 48 -34.60 23.06 -32.26
N MET A 49 -34.73 21.79 -31.92
CA MET A 49 -33.64 20.93 -31.48
C MET A 49 -33.55 19.78 -32.45
N VAL A 50 -32.33 19.50 -32.87
CA VAL A 50 -32.01 18.28 -33.62
C VAL A 50 -31.51 17.24 -32.63
N THR A 51 -32.10 16.05 -32.67
CA THR A 51 -31.74 14.93 -31.80
C THR A 51 -31.34 13.74 -32.65
N SER A 52 -30.13 13.26 -32.44
CA SER A 52 -29.59 12.06 -33.08
C SER A 52 -29.49 10.93 -32.08
N LEU A 53 -30.01 9.76 -32.46
CA LEU A 53 -29.89 8.51 -31.73
C LEU A 53 -29.04 7.54 -32.55
N ALA A 54 -28.11 6.88 -31.89
CA ALA A 54 -27.31 5.84 -32.53
C ALA A 54 -26.78 4.84 -31.49
N THR A 55 -26.27 3.72 -31.99
CA THR A 55 -25.61 2.69 -31.19
C THR A 55 -24.12 2.68 -31.51
N LEU A 56 -23.30 2.91 -30.49
CA LEU A 56 -21.85 2.79 -30.55
C LEU A 56 -21.46 1.37 -30.16
N LYS A 57 -20.77 0.67 -31.07
CA LYS A 57 -20.25 -0.68 -30.87
C LYS A 57 -18.74 -0.64 -30.69
N ASN A 58 -18.25 -1.32 -29.67
CA ASN A 58 -16.84 -1.45 -29.35
C ASN A 58 -16.38 -2.88 -29.63
N ALA A 59 -15.53 -3.07 -30.63
CA ALA A 59 -14.90 -4.36 -30.95
C ALA A 59 -13.54 -4.56 -30.26
N SER A 60 -13.10 -3.60 -29.45
CA SER A 60 -11.85 -3.70 -28.71
C SER A 60 -12.00 -4.52 -27.41
N ALA A 61 -10.86 -4.99 -26.91
CA ALA A 61 -10.78 -5.75 -25.66
C ALA A 61 -10.84 -4.86 -24.41
N ASP A 62 -10.67 -3.55 -24.57
CA ASP A 62 -10.75 -2.57 -23.50
C ASP A 62 -12.12 -1.87 -23.53
N SER A 63 -12.59 -1.41 -22.37
CA SER A 63 -13.77 -0.54 -22.35
C SER A 63 -13.37 0.86 -22.80
N VAL A 64 -14.31 1.64 -23.31
CA VAL A 64 -14.03 2.97 -23.88
C VAL A 64 -14.92 4.02 -23.21
N ARG A 65 -14.38 5.22 -22.98
CA ARG A 65 -15.09 6.39 -22.44
C ARG A 65 -14.65 7.67 -23.14
N ASP A 66 -15.21 8.81 -22.71
CA ASP A 66 -14.86 10.15 -23.19
C ASP A 66 -14.89 10.21 -24.73
N VAL A 67 -15.96 9.63 -25.29
CA VAL A 67 -16.13 9.52 -26.74
C VAL A 67 -16.57 10.86 -27.30
N MET A 68 -15.73 11.42 -28.17
CA MET A 68 -16.05 12.63 -28.93
C MET A 68 -16.61 12.24 -30.29
N LEU A 69 -17.81 12.75 -30.57
CA LEU A 69 -18.57 12.43 -31.78
C LEU A 69 -18.79 13.70 -32.59
N GLU A 70 -18.68 13.57 -33.91
CA GLU A 70 -19.05 14.58 -34.89
C GLU A 70 -20.29 14.08 -35.64
N VAL A 71 -21.38 14.82 -35.54
CA VAL A 71 -22.62 14.58 -36.29
C VAL A 71 -22.73 15.64 -37.38
N LYS A 72 -22.86 15.20 -38.62
CA LYS A 72 -23.08 16.05 -39.80
C LYS A 72 -24.49 15.86 -40.30
N TYR A 73 -25.18 16.97 -40.55
CA TYR A 73 -26.52 16.95 -41.12
C TYR A 73 -26.51 17.55 -42.53
N PHE A 74 -27.24 16.93 -43.43
CA PHE A 74 -27.28 17.30 -44.83
C PHE A 74 -28.71 17.59 -45.30
N ASP A 75 -28.81 18.42 -46.32
CA ASP A 75 -30.06 18.66 -47.04
C ASP A 75 -30.37 17.55 -48.07
N ALA A 76 -31.50 17.70 -48.77
CA ALA A 76 -31.94 16.75 -49.79
C ALA A 76 -30.97 16.63 -50.99
N SER A 77 -30.10 17.62 -51.19
CA SER A 77 -29.05 17.62 -52.21
C SER A 77 -27.71 17.10 -51.66
N HIS A 78 -27.69 16.58 -50.43
CA HIS A 78 -26.50 16.12 -49.72
C HIS A 78 -25.47 17.24 -49.45
N VAL A 79 -25.92 18.49 -49.34
CA VAL A 79 -25.07 19.61 -48.92
C VAL A 79 -25.07 19.68 -47.40
N LEU A 80 -23.89 19.86 -46.80
CA LEU A 80 -23.74 20.00 -45.35
C LEU A 80 -24.43 21.31 -44.90
N ILE A 81 -25.41 21.19 -44.00
CA ILE A 81 -26.18 22.32 -43.49
C ILE A 81 -25.96 22.60 -42.00
N ASP A 82 -25.53 21.60 -41.24
CA ASP A 82 -25.33 21.71 -39.80
C ASP A 82 -24.30 20.67 -39.32
N THR A 83 -23.61 20.96 -38.22
CA THR A 83 -22.61 20.07 -37.63
C THR A 83 -22.54 20.27 -36.12
N VAL A 84 -22.59 19.16 -35.40
CA VAL A 84 -22.47 19.12 -33.94
C VAL A 84 -21.25 18.29 -33.58
N THR A 85 -20.34 18.84 -32.79
CA THR A 85 -19.18 18.11 -32.26
C THR A 85 -19.18 18.21 -30.74
N GLN A 86 -19.39 17.09 -30.06
CA GLN A 86 -19.44 17.05 -28.60
C GLN A 86 -19.00 15.70 -28.04
N SER A 87 -18.55 15.71 -26.79
CA SER A 87 -18.44 14.51 -25.97
C SER A 87 -19.83 14.07 -25.51
N VAL A 88 -20.06 12.76 -25.47
CA VAL A 88 -21.23 12.23 -24.77
C VAL A 88 -20.83 11.99 -23.32
N ASP A 89 -21.33 12.85 -22.43
CA ASP A 89 -21.01 12.78 -21.01
C ASP A 89 -21.39 11.41 -20.43
N GLU A 90 -20.50 10.88 -19.59
CA GLU A 90 -20.66 9.61 -18.87
C GLU A 90 -20.89 8.36 -19.75
N LEU A 91 -20.71 8.47 -21.07
CA LEU A 91 -20.83 7.32 -21.97
C LEU A 91 -19.64 6.37 -21.78
N VAL A 92 -19.92 5.19 -21.24
CA VAL A 92 -18.97 4.08 -21.16
C VAL A 92 -19.45 2.94 -22.03
N VAL A 93 -18.64 2.56 -23.01
CA VAL A 93 -18.91 1.41 -23.88
C VAL A 93 -18.05 0.22 -23.43
N PRO A 94 -18.67 -0.88 -22.99
CA PRO A 94 -17.93 -2.03 -22.50
C PRO A 94 -17.12 -2.68 -23.62
N ALA A 95 -16.07 -3.41 -23.24
CA ALA A 95 -15.29 -4.24 -24.16
C ALA A 95 -16.20 -5.24 -24.89
N SER A 96 -16.01 -5.38 -26.21
CA SER A 96 -16.81 -6.26 -27.06
C SER A 96 -18.34 -6.05 -26.98
N GLY A 97 -18.80 -4.86 -26.56
CA GLY A 97 -20.21 -4.55 -26.36
C GLY A 97 -20.72 -3.40 -27.21
N GLU A 98 -22.00 -3.05 -27.00
CA GLU A 98 -22.65 -1.92 -27.67
C GLU A 98 -23.49 -1.10 -26.68
N VAL A 99 -23.57 0.21 -26.90
CA VAL A 99 -24.36 1.14 -26.09
C VAL A 99 -25.06 2.15 -27.00
N ALA A 100 -26.34 2.39 -26.73
CA ALA A 100 -27.10 3.45 -27.39
C ALA A 100 -26.82 4.79 -26.72
N PHE A 101 -26.67 5.84 -27.53
CA PHE A 101 -26.47 7.20 -27.05
C PHE A 101 -27.39 8.18 -27.78
N ARG A 102 -27.56 9.35 -27.16
CA ARG A 102 -28.33 10.47 -27.70
C ARG A 102 -27.47 11.73 -27.72
N ILE A 103 -27.44 12.39 -28.86
CA ILE A 103 -26.91 13.75 -29.01
C ILE A 103 -28.10 14.66 -29.32
N SER A 104 -28.21 15.77 -28.62
CA SER A 104 -29.24 16.78 -28.85
C SER A 104 -28.57 18.15 -28.84
N ASP A 105 -28.84 18.94 -29.87
CA ASP A 105 -28.36 20.32 -29.98
C ASP A 105 -29.45 21.21 -30.61
N LEU A 106 -29.26 22.52 -30.54
CA LEU A 106 -30.13 23.49 -31.21
C LEU A 106 -29.97 23.36 -32.72
N ALA A 107 -31.10 23.27 -33.42
CA ALA A 107 -31.15 23.23 -34.86
C ALA A 107 -30.82 24.62 -35.43
N SER A 108 -29.80 24.69 -36.28
CA SER A 108 -29.42 25.92 -36.98
C SER A 108 -30.37 26.29 -38.13
N ARG A 109 -31.21 25.34 -38.57
CA ARG A 109 -32.11 25.47 -39.73
C ARG A 109 -33.53 25.02 -39.39
N PRO A 110 -34.54 25.37 -40.20
CA PRO A 110 -35.87 24.79 -40.06
C PRO A 110 -35.85 23.29 -40.35
N LYS A 111 -36.81 22.56 -39.77
CA LYS A 111 -36.90 21.10 -39.85
C LYS A 111 -36.86 20.55 -41.27
N GLU A 112 -37.49 21.24 -42.21
CA GLU A 112 -37.59 20.84 -43.61
C GLU A 112 -36.24 20.85 -44.33
N ALA A 113 -35.23 21.53 -43.78
CA ALA A 113 -33.89 21.54 -44.35
C ALA A 113 -33.13 20.23 -44.10
N TYR A 114 -33.43 19.49 -43.03
CA TYR A 114 -32.69 18.29 -42.64
C TYR A 114 -33.22 17.06 -43.37
N ALA A 115 -32.38 16.41 -44.19
CA ALA A 115 -32.74 15.22 -44.94
C ALA A 115 -31.99 13.96 -44.49
N SER A 116 -30.70 14.08 -44.17
CA SER A 116 -29.88 12.94 -43.74
C SER A 116 -28.85 13.34 -42.68
N GLN A 117 -28.25 12.32 -42.04
CA GLN A 117 -27.17 12.51 -41.08
C GLN A 117 -26.03 11.52 -41.31
N GLU A 118 -24.82 11.91 -40.94
CA GLU A 118 -23.66 11.05 -40.79
C GLU A 118 -23.03 11.27 -39.42
N ILE A 119 -22.63 10.20 -38.74
CA ILE A 119 -22.00 10.26 -37.43
C ILE A 119 -20.62 9.65 -37.53
N ARG A 120 -19.62 10.41 -37.07
CA ARG A 120 -18.22 10.00 -37.03
C ARG A 120 -17.69 10.06 -35.60
N ILE A 121 -16.82 9.12 -35.28
CA ILE A 121 -16.06 9.12 -34.03
C ILE A 121 -14.77 9.89 -34.26
N VAL A 122 -14.56 10.95 -33.47
CA VAL A 122 -13.38 11.83 -33.55
C VAL A 122 -12.27 11.28 -32.66
N SER A 123 -12.59 10.94 -31.42
CA SER A 123 -11.66 10.37 -30.45
C SER A 123 -12.40 9.62 -29.36
N ALA A 124 -11.67 8.76 -28.65
CA ALA A 124 -12.16 8.13 -27.43
C ALA A 124 -10.98 7.69 -26.54
N GLU A 125 -11.22 7.49 -25.25
CA GLU A 125 -10.22 6.99 -24.30
C GLU A 125 -10.47 5.52 -23.96
N ALA A 126 -9.42 4.71 -24.00
CA ALA A 126 -9.46 3.32 -23.57
C ALA A 126 -9.24 3.22 -22.05
N ILE A 127 -10.20 2.60 -21.39
CA ILE A 127 -10.09 2.15 -20.00
C ILE A 127 -9.37 0.80 -20.01
N LYS A 128 -8.04 0.86 -19.92
CA LYS A 128 -7.23 -0.34 -19.70
C LYS A 128 -7.45 -0.81 -18.27
N LEU A 129 -8.11 -1.96 -18.10
CA LEU A 129 -8.02 -2.66 -16.83
C LEU A 129 -6.54 -2.95 -16.61
N HIS A 130 -5.91 -2.22 -15.69
CA HIS A 130 -4.63 -2.63 -15.15
C HIS A 130 -4.87 -3.93 -14.41
N ARG A 131 -4.85 -5.05 -15.15
CA ARG A 131 -4.60 -6.36 -14.59
C ARG A 131 -3.18 -6.25 -14.07
N LYS A 132 -3.02 -5.80 -12.82
CA LYS A 132 -1.74 -5.90 -12.12
C LYS A 132 -1.26 -7.32 -12.41
N PRO A 133 -0.10 -7.50 -13.08
CA PRO A 133 0.42 -8.84 -13.25
C PRO A 133 0.46 -9.42 -11.84
N SER A 134 -0.27 -10.52 -11.63
CA SER A 134 -0.33 -11.14 -10.31
C SER A 134 1.11 -11.29 -9.86
N PRO A 135 1.53 -10.67 -8.74
CA PRO A 135 2.92 -10.69 -8.34
C PRO A 135 3.32 -12.16 -8.29
N SER A 136 4.31 -12.52 -9.10
CA SER A 136 4.78 -13.89 -9.16
C SER A 136 5.18 -14.31 -7.75
N VAL A 137 5.01 -15.57 -7.39
CA VAL A 137 5.37 -16.05 -6.04
C VAL A 137 6.81 -15.64 -5.68
N MET A 138 7.68 -15.59 -6.69
CA MET A 138 9.05 -15.07 -6.57
C MET A 138 9.12 -13.59 -6.17
N SER A 139 8.31 -12.69 -6.75
CA SER A 139 8.33 -11.27 -6.35
C SER A 139 7.83 -11.07 -4.92
N GLN A 140 6.83 -11.84 -4.49
CA GLN A 140 6.34 -11.81 -3.10
C GLN A 140 7.41 -12.27 -2.11
N VAL A 141 8.14 -13.34 -2.44
CA VAL A 141 9.27 -13.81 -1.62
C VAL A 141 10.39 -12.77 -1.58
N LEU A 142 10.68 -12.11 -2.71
CA LEU A 142 11.72 -11.09 -2.78
C LEU A 142 11.37 -9.84 -1.97
N ASP A 143 10.10 -9.40 -1.99
CA ASP A 143 9.59 -8.30 -1.16
C ASP A 143 9.66 -8.64 0.35
N ILE A 144 9.34 -9.88 0.72
CA ILE A 144 9.49 -10.37 2.09
C ILE A 144 10.97 -10.40 2.49
N LEU A 145 11.86 -10.86 1.61
CA LEU A 145 13.30 -10.92 1.88
C LEU A 145 13.91 -9.53 1.99
N TYR A 146 13.43 -8.56 1.21
CA TYR A 146 13.89 -7.18 1.26
C TYR A 146 13.45 -6.48 2.56
N SER A 147 12.22 -6.74 3.00
CA SER A 147 11.68 -6.18 4.24
C SER A 147 12.26 -6.83 5.51
N TRP A 148 12.58 -8.13 5.48
CA TRP A 148 13.15 -8.85 6.63
C TRP A 148 14.67 -8.92 6.65
N GLY A 149 15.34 -8.66 5.53
CA GLY A 149 16.80 -8.71 5.40
C GLY A 149 17.55 -7.91 6.47
N PRO A 150 17.21 -6.63 6.71
CA PRO A 150 17.86 -5.82 7.75
C PRO A 150 17.68 -6.40 9.16
N MET A 151 16.52 -6.98 9.46
CA MET A 151 16.23 -7.58 10.77
C MET A 151 17.03 -8.87 10.98
N LEU A 152 17.10 -9.73 9.96
CA LEU A 152 17.88 -10.97 10.01
C LEU A 152 19.38 -10.70 10.10
N LEU A 153 19.88 -9.65 9.45
CA LEU A 153 21.27 -9.22 9.54
C LEU A 153 21.61 -8.80 10.98
N LEU A 154 20.77 -8.00 11.61
CA LEU A 154 20.95 -7.59 13.01
C LEU A 154 20.95 -8.80 13.96
N ILE A 155 20.05 -9.76 13.77
CA ILE A 155 20.02 -11.00 14.55
C ILE A 155 21.32 -11.80 14.36
N GLY A 156 21.80 -11.93 13.11
CA GLY A 156 23.05 -12.63 12.80
C GLY A 156 24.27 -11.99 13.47
N VAL A 157 24.40 -10.66 13.40
CA VAL A 157 25.47 -9.90 14.07
C VAL A 157 25.37 -10.06 15.59
N TYR A 158 24.17 -10.00 16.16
CA TYR A 158 23.97 -10.20 17.60
C TYR A 158 24.41 -11.60 18.07
N ILE A 159 23.99 -12.65 17.36
CA ILE A 159 24.40 -14.03 17.66
C ILE A 159 25.93 -14.17 17.55
N TYR A 160 26.55 -13.55 16.53
CA TYR A 160 27.99 -13.52 16.37
C TYR A 160 28.70 -12.88 17.57
N PHE A 161 28.23 -11.72 18.03
CA PHE A 161 28.78 -11.05 19.21
C PHE A 161 28.61 -11.87 20.49
N ILE A 162 27.45 -12.51 20.70
CA ILE A 162 27.23 -13.39 21.86
C ILE A 162 28.17 -14.60 21.82
N LYS A 163 28.31 -15.27 20.66
CA LYS A 163 29.26 -16.38 20.51
C LYS A 163 30.71 -15.93 20.74
N ARG A 164 31.06 -14.74 20.29
CA ARG A 164 32.41 -14.16 20.47
C ARG A 164 32.67 -13.76 21.92
N ALA A 165 31.71 -13.15 22.60
CA ALA A 165 31.82 -12.70 23.99
C ALA A 165 31.75 -13.86 25.00
N ASN A 166 31.02 -14.94 24.68
CA ASN A 166 30.97 -16.16 25.48
C ASN A 166 32.15 -17.12 25.20
N GLY A 167 33.12 -16.72 24.37
CA GLY A 167 34.33 -17.49 24.12
C GLY A 167 35.22 -17.56 25.36
N LYS A 168 35.09 -18.64 26.14
CA LYS A 168 35.98 -19.24 27.17
C LYS A 168 36.63 -18.36 28.27
N ASP A 169 36.63 -17.04 28.17
CA ASP A 169 37.17 -16.09 29.14
C ASP A 169 36.11 -15.07 29.59
N SER A 170 34.85 -15.51 29.72
CA SER A 170 33.78 -14.66 30.24
C SER A 170 34.11 -14.20 31.68
N PRO A 171 34.02 -12.89 31.97
CA PRO A 171 34.20 -12.35 33.32
C PRO A 171 33.29 -13.02 34.37
N GLN A 172 32.17 -13.59 33.94
CA GLN A 172 31.22 -14.29 34.81
C GLN A 172 31.81 -15.59 35.36
N ASN A 173 32.59 -16.34 34.58
CA ASN A 173 33.28 -17.55 35.07
C ASN A 173 34.38 -17.17 36.08
N ARG A 174 35.14 -16.09 35.81
CA ARG A 174 36.13 -15.59 36.78
C ARG A 174 35.47 -15.13 38.08
N MET A 175 34.29 -14.53 38.01
CA MET A 175 33.56 -14.11 39.21
C MET A 175 33.05 -15.29 40.04
N MET A 176 32.59 -16.37 39.40
CA MET A 176 32.23 -17.61 40.11
C MET A 176 33.41 -18.23 40.83
N VAL A 177 34.57 -18.34 40.16
CA VAL A 177 35.79 -18.88 40.78
C VAL A 177 36.27 -18.00 41.94
N LEU A 178 36.16 -16.69 41.82
CA LEU A 178 36.51 -15.76 42.91
C LEU A 178 35.53 -15.86 44.09
N LEU A 179 34.23 -16.02 43.84
CA LEU A 179 33.21 -16.23 44.88
C LEU A 179 33.44 -17.54 45.65
N GLU A 180 33.77 -18.61 44.94
CA GLU A 180 34.10 -19.91 45.54
C GLU A 180 35.37 -19.81 46.40
N SER A 181 36.35 -18.98 46.00
CA SER A 181 37.53 -18.72 46.83
C SER A 181 37.23 -17.89 48.08
N GLN A 182 36.25 -16.96 48.02
CA GLN A 182 35.87 -16.15 49.18
C GLN A 182 35.04 -16.91 50.21
N SER A 183 34.17 -17.83 49.77
CA SER A 183 33.37 -18.64 50.71
C SER A 183 34.26 -19.50 51.61
N ALA A 184 35.32 -20.10 51.03
CA ALA A 184 36.29 -20.88 51.79
C ALA A 184 37.04 -20.05 52.86
N HIS A 185 37.28 -18.76 52.60
CA HIS A 185 37.93 -17.88 53.57
C HIS A 185 37.00 -17.48 54.71
N LEU A 186 35.72 -17.26 54.43
CA LEU A 186 34.69 -16.98 55.43
C LEU A 186 34.49 -18.17 56.38
N ASP A 187 34.47 -19.40 55.86
CA ASP A 187 34.37 -20.61 56.68
C ASP A 187 35.57 -20.77 57.63
N ALA A 188 36.77 -20.40 57.19
CA ALA A 188 37.95 -20.40 58.04
C ALA A 188 37.86 -19.35 59.17
N GLN A 189 37.33 -18.16 58.87
CA GLN A 189 37.11 -17.12 59.88
C GLN A 189 36.06 -17.53 60.91
N LEU A 190 34.97 -18.17 60.47
CA LEU A 190 33.93 -18.67 61.37
C LEU A 190 34.47 -19.71 62.36
N ARG A 191 35.30 -20.66 61.90
CA ARG A 191 35.93 -21.65 62.79
C ARG A 191 36.88 -21.04 63.82
N LEU A 192 37.58 -19.97 63.47
CA LEU A 192 38.43 -19.25 64.43
C LEU A 192 37.58 -18.50 65.46
N LEU A 193 36.48 -17.87 65.04
CA LEU A 193 35.54 -17.21 65.94
C LEU A 193 34.85 -18.20 66.88
N GLU A 194 34.45 -19.37 66.38
CA GLU A 194 33.90 -20.45 67.23
C GLU A 194 34.91 -20.88 68.29
N ARG A 195 36.19 -21.07 67.91
CA ARG A 195 37.24 -21.42 68.88
C ARG A 195 37.49 -20.32 69.90
N LEU A 196 37.48 -19.06 69.49
CA LEU A 196 37.60 -17.92 70.39
C LEU A 196 36.40 -17.80 71.33
N ALA A 197 35.19 -18.03 70.84
CA ALA A 197 33.98 -18.02 71.65
C ALA A 197 34.01 -19.14 72.72
N VAL A 198 34.38 -20.36 72.34
CA VAL A 198 34.53 -21.48 73.29
C VAL A 198 35.65 -21.20 74.30
N ALA A 199 36.78 -20.63 73.86
CA ALA A 199 37.86 -20.24 74.76
C ALA A 199 37.44 -19.12 75.72
N ALA A 200 36.68 -18.13 75.24
CA ALA A 200 36.15 -17.03 76.05
C ALA A 200 35.09 -17.53 77.05
N GLU A 201 34.23 -18.47 76.67
CA GLU A 201 33.26 -19.11 77.56
C GLU A 201 33.97 -19.96 78.64
N ALA A 202 35.03 -20.70 78.26
CA ALA A 202 35.87 -21.43 79.21
C ALA A 202 36.62 -20.49 80.17
N GLN A 203 37.04 -19.31 79.71
CA GLN A 203 37.63 -18.27 80.56
C GLN A 203 36.58 -17.67 81.51
N ALA A 204 35.39 -17.32 81.00
CA ALA A 204 34.30 -16.73 81.76
C ALA A 204 33.79 -17.66 82.87
N SER A 205 33.66 -18.96 82.57
CA SER A 205 33.29 -19.99 83.55
C SER A 205 34.37 -20.25 84.60
N ARG A 206 35.66 -20.07 84.26
CA ARG A 206 36.76 -20.06 85.25
C ARG A 206 36.73 -18.86 86.19
N SER A 207 36.18 -17.73 85.75
CA SER A 207 35.99 -16.51 86.54
C SER A 207 34.61 -16.41 87.22
N GLY A 208 33.92 -17.54 87.42
CA GLY A 208 32.69 -17.64 88.21
C GLY A 208 32.85 -17.08 89.65
N PRO A 209 31.72 -16.74 90.30
CA PRO A 209 31.55 -15.56 91.15
C PRO A 209 32.50 -15.49 92.34
N HIS A 210 33.15 -14.33 92.48
CA HIS A 210 33.61 -13.83 93.77
C HIS A 210 32.36 -13.70 94.66
N ALA A 211 32.21 -14.61 95.62
CA ALA A 211 31.25 -14.47 96.71
C ALA A 211 31.60 -13.22 97.54
N PRO A 212 30.67 -12.28 97.77
CA PRO A 212 30.69 -11.46 98.98
C PRO A 212 29.85 -12.17 100.05
N GLY A 213 30.41 -12.21 101.26
CA GLY A 213 29.82 -12.83 102.45
C GLY A 213 28.59 -12.13 103.00
#